data_AF-A0A8T1CUL4-F1
#
_entry.id   AF-A0A8T1CUL4-F1
#
_cell.length_a   1.000
_cell.length_b   1.000
_cell.length_c   1.000
_cell.angle_alpha   90.00
_cell.angle_beta   90.00
_cell.angle_gamma   90.00
#
_symmetry.space_group_name_H-M   'P 1'
#
loop_
_entity.id
_entity.type
_entity.pdbx_description
1 polymer ?
#
loop_
_entity_poly.entity_id
_entity_poly.type
_entity_poly.pdbx_seq_one_letter_code
_entity_poly.pdbx_strand_id
1 'polypeptide(L)' 'MGFADRILKKRKTESTPCAYELLDVIPPTSNIVERLFSSARMVLRYERNRLSPFTLEMILFLRVNETYWDVTTVDACI' A
#
# COMPACT_ATOMS: atom_id res chain seq x y z
N MET A 1 -13.82 -9.38 -29.62
CA MET A 1 -12.58 -9.58 -28.86
C MET A 1 -11.55 -8.63 -29.42
N GLY A 2 -11.27 -7.54 -28.73
CA GLY A 2 -10.34 -6.51 -29.18
C GLY A 2 -8.89 -7.00 -29.16
N PHE A 3 -8.00 -6.25 -29.82
CA PHE A 3 -6.56 -6.54 -29.81
C PHE A 3 -6.00 -6.60 -28.37
N ALA A 4 -6.47 -5.69 -27.50
CA ALA A 4 -6.14 -5.66 -26.07
C ALA A 4 -6.53 -6.97 -25.35
N ASP A 5 -7.73 -7.51 -25.60
CA ASP A 5 -8.19 -8.76 -24.99
C ASP A 5 -7.30 -9.95 -25.38
N ARG A 6 -6.80 -9.98 -26.61
CA ARG A 6 -5.93 -11.07 -27.10
C ARG A 6 -4.55 -11.02 -26.47
N ILE A 7 -4.00 -9.83 -26.23
CA ILE A 7 -2.72 -9.64 -25.52
C ILE A 7 -2.85 -10.04 -24.04
N LEU A 8 -3.91 -9.57 -23.37
CA LEU A 8 -4.17 -9.92 -21.97
C LEU A 8 -4.38 -11.43 -21.80
N LYS A 9 -5.12 -12.06 -22.72
CA LYS A 9 -5.34 -13.51 -22.71
C LYS A 9 -4.04 -14.30 -22.93
N LYS A 10 -3.14 -13.83 -23.82
CA LYS A 10 -1.82 -14.44 -24.01
C LYS A 10 -0.95 -14.37 -22.76
N ARG A 11 -0.86 -13.21 -22.09
CA ARG A 11 -0.12 -13.08 -20.82
C ARG A 11 -0.64 -13.98 -19.71
N LYS A 12 -1.95 -14.23 -19.66
CA LYS A 12 -2.55 -15.10 -18.65
C LYS A 12 -2.27 -16.58 -18.91
N THR A 13 -2.04 -16.97 -20.16
CA THR A 13 -1.79 -18.37 -20.56
C THR A 13 -0.30 -18.71 -20.54
N GLU A 14 0.59 -17.75 -20.84
CA GLU A 14 2.04 -17.94 -20.79
C GLU A 14 2.57 -17.67 -19.37
N SER A 15 2.27 -18.58 -18.44
CA SER A 15 2.98 -18.64 -17.16
C SER A 15 4.38 -19.21 -17.43
N THR A 16 5.34 -18.36 -17.77
CA THR A 16 6.75 -18.77 -17.77
C THR A 16 7.09 -19.32 -16.39
N PRO A 17 7.69 -20.53 -16.28
CA PRO A 17 8.09 -21.06 -15.00
C PRO A 17 9.03 -20.06 -14.35
N CYS A 18 8.61 -19.51 -13.21
CA CYS A 18 9.43 -18.57 -12.48
C CYS A 18 10.68 -19.33 -12.02
N ALA A 19 11.87 -18.84 -12.40
CA ALA A 19 13.14 -19.44 -11.98
C ALA A 19 13.33 -19.43 -10.45
N TYR A 20 12.49 -18.67 -9.72
CA TYR A 20 12.53 -18.51 -8.29
C TYR A 20 11.21 -19.01 -7.71
N GLU A 21 11.24 -20.18 -7.09
CA GLU A 21 10.05 -20.89 -6.57
C GLU A 21 9.36 -20.17 -5.40
N LEU A 22 10.00 -19.14 -4.82
CA LEU A 22 9.57 -18.48 -3.59
C LEU A 22 9.36 -16.96 -3.75
N LEU A 23 8.84 -16.52 -4.91
CA LEU A 23 8.47 -15.10 -5.09
C LEU A 23 7.30 -14.66 -4.19
N ASP A 24 6.45 -15.57 -3.74
CA ASP A 24 5.31 -15.24 -2.86
C ASP A 24 5.75 -14.69 -1.49
N VAL A 25 6.99 -14.98 -1.08
CA VAL A 25 7.57 -14.46 0.17
C VAL A 25 8.19 -13.07 -0.02
N ILE A 26 8.51 -12.70 -1.27
CA ILE A 26 8.93 -11.35 -1.61
C ILE A 26 7.65 -10.53 -1.80
N PRO A 27 7.28 -9.65 -0.84
CA PRO A 27 6.12 -8.81 -1.03
C PRO A 27 6.32 -8.03 -2.33
N PRO A 28 5.28 -7.75 -3.14
CA PRO A 28 5.42 -6.87 -4.30
C PRO A 28 5.98 -5.52 -3.81
N THR A 29 7.29 -5.35 -3.94
CA THR A 29 8.10 -4.49 -3.06
C THR A 29 7.81 -3.01 -3.26
N SER A 30 7.34 -2.64 -4.46
CA SER A 30 7.02 -1.25 -4.80
C SER A 30 5.58 -0.88 -4.43
N ASN A 31 4.60 -1.76 -4.70
CA ASN A 31 3.19 -1.40 -4.62
C ASN A 31 2.72 -1.00 -3.21
N ILE A 32 3.27 -1.62 -2.17
CA ILE A 32 2.90 -1.31 -0.78
C ILE A 32 3.38 0.10 -0.41
N VAL A 33 4.63 0.41 -0.76
CA VAL A 33 5.25 1.72 -0.50
C VAL A 33 4.61 2.80 -1.39
N GLU A 34 4.30 2.49 -2.64
CA GLU A 34 3.60 3.40 -3.55
C GLU A 34 2.17 3.70 -3.07
N ARG A 35 1.43 2.70 -2.56
CA ARG A 35 0.12 2.89 -1.93
C ARG A 35 0.21 3.74 -0.67
N LEU A 36 1.26 3.53 0.14
CA LEU A 36 1.54 4.33 1.32
C LEU A 36 1.75 5.80 0.95
N PHE A 37 2.68 6.10 0.03
CA PHE A 37 2.96 7.47 -0.37
C PHE A 37 1.82 8.14 -1.15
N SER A 38 1.03 7.36 -1.89
CA SER A 38 -0.22 7.85 -2.51
C SER A 38 -1.25 8.26 -1.46
N SER A 39 -1.40 7.46 -0.41
CA SER A 39 -2.28 7.75 0.72
C SER A 39 -1.76 8.95 1.54
N ALA A 40 -0.45 9.01 1.78
CA ALA A 40 0.20 10.14 2.44
C ALA A 40 0.01 11.45 1.68
N ARG A 41 0.11 11.41 0.34
CA ARG A 41 -0.18 12.55 -0.51
C ARG A 41 -1.63 13.01 -0.37
N MET A 42 -2.59 12.10 -0.25
CA MET A 42 -4.00 12.48 0.01
C MET A 42 -4.17 13.13 1.38
N VAL A 43 -3.55 12.59 2.42
CA VAL A 43 -3.57 13.15 3.79
C VAL A 43 -2.94 14.55 3.84
N LEU A 44 -1.83 14.75 3.12
CA LEU A 44 -1.13 16.04 3.05
C LEU A 44 -1.90 17.08 2.20
N ARG A 45 -2.54 16.64 1.12
CA ARG A 45 -3.20 17.53 0.14
C ARG A 45 -4.55 18.06 0.58
N TYR A 46 -5.31 17.31 1.40
CA TYR A 46 -6.72 17.65 1.64
C TYR A 46 -6.94 18.70 2.74
N GLU A 47 -6.14 18.76 3.82
CA GLU A 47 -6.54 19.59 4.99
C GLU A 47 -5.41 20.22 5.84
N ARG A 48 -4.16 20.25 5.37
CA ARG A 48 -3.06 20.46 6.33
C ARG A 48 -1.90 21.29 5.80
N ASN A 49 -2.17 22.56 5.46
CA ASN A 49 -1.13 23.59 5.29
C ASN A 49 -0.27 23.82 6.56
N ARG A 50 -0.55 23.13 7.68
CA ARG A 50 0.16 23.27 8.97
C ARG A 50 0.41 21.94 9.69
N LEU A 51 0.41 20.79 9.00
CA LEU A 51 0.85 19.55 9.63
C LEU A 51 2.36 19.59 9.85
N SER A 52 2.80 19.36 11.08
CA SER A 52 4.21 19.05 11.31
C SER A 52 4.55 17.70 10.67
N PRO A 53 5.78 17.50 10.17
CA PRO A 53 6.24 16.20 9.65
C PRO A 53 6.04 15.07 10.68
N PHE A 54 6.27 15.36 11.96
CA PHE A 54 6.10 14.42 13.07
C PHE A 54 4.64 13.97 13.23
N THR A 55 3.69 14.91 13.18
CA THR A 55 2.26 14.59 13.28
C THR A 55 1.78 13.80 12.05
N LEU A 56 2.33 14.08 10.87
CA LEU A 56 2.03 13.32 9.65
C LEU A 56 2.53 11.87 9.77
N GLU A 57 3.73 11.67 10.30
CA GLU A 57 4.31 10.34 10.53
C GLU A 57 3.45 9.53 11.51
N MET A 58 3.03 10.11 12.65
CA MET A 58 2.11 9.46 13.59
C MET A 58 0.79 9.03 12.94
N ILE A 59 0.19 9.90 12.13
CA ILE A 59 -1.10 9.59 11.47
C ILE A 59 -0.92 8.46 10.46
N LEU A 60 0.17 8.47 9.68
CA LEU A 60 0.46 7.40 8.72
C LEU A 60 0.78 6.08 9.42
N PHE A 61 1.54 6.11 10.50
CA PHE A 61 1.84 4.94 11.31
C PHE A 61 0.56 4.27 11.81
N LEU A 62 -0.36 5.06 12.37
CA LEU A 62 -1.67 4.57 12.82
C LEU A 62 -2.48 4.04 11.63
N ARG A 63 -2.56 4.78 10.53
CA ARG A 63 -3.34 4.35 9.35
C ARG A 63 -2.86 3.03 8.74
N VAL A 64 -1.55 2.80 8.66
CA VAL A 64 -0.99 1.56 8.09
C VAL A 64 -1.22 0.37 9.01
N ASN A 65 -1.21 0.60 10.32
CA ASN A 65 -1.32 -0.45 11.32
C ASN A 65 -2.73 -0.57 11.90
N GLU A 66 -3.77 -0.11 11.20
CA GLU A 66 -5.16 -0.08 11.69
C GLU A 66 -5.70 -1.44 12.18
N THR A 67 -5.11 -2.56 11.75
CA THR A 67 -5.45 -3.90 12.23
C THR A 67 -4.91 -4.23 13.62
N TYR A 68 -3.91 -3.49 14.08
CA TYR A 68 -3.18 -3.76 15.33
C TYR A 68 -3.60 -2.87 16.49
N TRP A 69 -4.43 -1.86 16.26
CA TRP A 69 -4.89 -0.95 17.30
C TRP A 69 -6.35 -0.58 17.10
N ASP A 70 -7.00 -0.28 18.22
CA ASP A 70 -8.35 0.26 18.31
C ASP A 70 -8.33 1.50 19.21
N VAL A 71 -9.41 2.29 19.18
CA VAL A 71 -9.57 3.49 20.02
C VAL A 71 -9.33 3.15 21.50
N THR A 72 -9.76 1.97 21.94
CA THR A 72 -9.54 1.46 23.30
C THR A 72 -8.05 1.28 23.64
N THR A 73 -7.24 0.79 22.71
CA THR A 73 -5.79 0.60 22.91
C THR A 73 -5.02 1.92 22.89
N VAL A 74 -5.48 2.89 22.11
CA VAL A 74 -4.88 4.22 22.04
C VAL A 74 -5.22 5.04 23.29
N ASP A 75 -6.47 4.97 23.75
CA ASP A 75 -6.93 5.66 24.97
C ASP A 75 -6.17 5.19 26.22
N ALA A 76 -5.84 3.90 26.31
CA ALA A 76 -5.04 3.35 27.40
C ALA A 76 -3.57 3.86 27.45
N CYS A 77 -3.08 4.49 26.37
CA CYS A 77 -1.71 4.97 26.26
C CYS A 77 -1.56 6.50 26.50
N ILE A 78 -2.68 7.21 26.70
CA ILE A 78 -2.74 8.66 26.97
C ILE A 78 -2.87 8.89 28.47
#